data_AF-A0AB34J3B1-F1
#
_entry.id   AF-A0AB34J3B1-F1
#
_cell.length_a   1.000
_cell.length_b   1.000
_cell.length_c   1.000
_cell.angle_alpha   90.00
_cell.angle_beta   90.00
_cell.angle_gamma   90.00
#
_symmetry.space_group_name_H-M   'P 1'
#
loop_
_entity.id
_entity.type
_entity.pdbx_description
1 polymer ?
#
loop_
_entity_poly.entity_id
_entity_poly.type
_entity_poly.pdbx_seq_one_letter_code
_entity_poly.pdbx_strand_id
1 'polypeptide(L)'
;MNLATRKDCSASALADECPTPQLKRKTFKALGTPTVQCDALSNDRIECSQEDLLAAAQRRREELEVAGEIDWVSDRQPHPTGQGPTPDIMLLGKKLEVRWRYTSTTTGLPVYMWCEGEVVADGEKDKASARCKKLLPAGALRIKWAADADFEEEESYVWSILRPCNFNKDVNMGWRFAACEIRKTAAVTGKRKQRNA
;
A
#
# COMPACT_ATOMS: atom_id res chain seq x y z
N MET A 1 -34.79 -72.60 24.27
CA MET A 1 -36.05 -71.84 24.44
C MET A 1 -35.71 -70.42 24.81
N ASN A 2 -36.40 -69.46 24.18
CA ASN A 2 -36.57 -68.05 24.56
C ASN A 2 -35.34 -67.12 24.39
N LEU A 3 -35.46 -65.90 23.86
CA LEU A 3 -36.49 -65.23 23.06
C LEU A 3 -35.79 -64.00 22.47
N ALA A 4 -36.14 -63.64 21.24
CA ALA A 4 -35.56 -62.55 20.47
C ALA A 4 -35.65 -61.17 21.17
N THR A 5 -34.69 -60.32 20.86
CA THR A 5 -34.92 -58.87 20.78
C THR A 5 -34.22 -58.35 19.53
N ARG A 6 -34.92 -58.44 18.40
CA ARG A 6 -34.62 -57.63 17.22
C ARG A 6 -34.98 -56.20 17.59
N LYS A 7 -33.99 -55.32 17.67
CA LYS A 7 -34.25 -53.89 17.71
C LYS A 7 -34.38 -53.43 16.27
N ASP A 8 -35.62 -53.26 15.84
CA ASP A 8 -35.95 -52.51 14.65
C ASP A 8 -35.39 -51.10 14.79
N CYS A 9 -34.38 -50.77 13.98
CA CYS A 9 -34.05 -49.38 13.69
C CYS A 9 -34.66 -49.06 12.33
N SER A 10 -35.94 -48.68 12.38
CA SER A 10 -36.63 -47.95 11.33
C SER A 10 -35.79 -46.77 10.86
N ALA A 11 -35.78 -46.58 9.54
CA ALA A 11 -35.31 -45.37 8.89
C ALA A 11 -36.11 -44.16 9.42
N SER A 12 -35.41 -43.16 9.98
CA SER A 12 -35.83 -41.75 9.92
C SER A 12 -34.81 -40.85 10.64
N ALA A 13 -33.83 -40.41 9.85
CA ALA A 13 -33.14 -39.11 9.89
C ALA A 13 -31.75 -39.30 9.25
N LEU A 14 -31.71 -39.39 7.92
CA LEU A 14 -30.45 -39.17 7.21
C LEU A 14 -30.07 -37.71 7.47
N ALA A 15 -28.89 -37.48 8.04
CA ALA A 15 -28.41 -36.12 8.28
C ALA A 15 -28.38 -35.34 6.96
N ASP A 16 -28.92 -34.11 6.97
CA ASP A 16 -29.05 -33.24 5.78
C ASP A 16 -27.70 -32.77 5.20
N GLU A 17 -26.59 -33.07 5.88
CA GLU A 17 -25.24 -32.80 5.41
C GLU A 17 -24.36 -34.06 5.50
N CYS A 18 -23.68 -34.40 4.41
CA CYS A 18 -22.65 -35.43 4.43
C CYS A 18 -21.58 -35.05 5.45
N PRO A 19 -21.25 -35.90 6.44
CA PRO A 19 -20.17 -35.61 7.37
C PRO A 19 -18.89 -35.44 6.57
N THR A 20 -18.24 -34.28 6.71
CA THR A 20 -16.97 -33.98 6.05
C THR A 20 -15.97 -35.08 6.38
N PRO A 21 -15.34 -35.74 5.39
CA PRO A 21 -14.46 -36.86 5.68
C PRO A 21 -13.31 -36.38 6.57
N GLN A 22 -13.24 -36.91 7.79
CA GLN A 22 -12.11 -36.68 8.68
C GLN A 22 -10.92 -37.49 8.19
N LEU A 23 -10.24 -36.96 7.17
CA LEU A 23 -8.97 -37.48 6.68
C LEU A 23 -7.90 -37.21 7.74
N LYS A 24 -7.60 -38.21 8.57
CA LYS A 24 -6.37 -38.21 9.36
C LYS A 24 -5.21 -38.08 8.38
N ARG A 25 -4.50 -36.94 8.39
CA ARG A 25 -3.26 -36.77 7.62
C ARG A 25 -2.33 -37.91 7.97
N LYS A 26 -2.04 -38.78 7.01
CA LYS A 26 -1.02 -39.82 7.17
C LYS A 26 0.30 -39.12 7.46
N THR A 27 0.97 -39.51 8.54
CA THR A 27 2.35 -39.09 8.79
C THR A 27 3.24 -39.73 7.73
N PHE A 28 4.37 -39.07 7.39
CA PHE A 28 5.26 -39.46 6.28
C PHE A 28 5.70 -40.94 6.32
N LYS A 29 5.77 -41.52 7.52
CA LYS A 29 6.07 -42.96 7.75
C LYS A 29 5.03 -43.93 7.16
N ALA A 30 3.81 -43.46 6.88
CA ALA A 30 2.69 -44.27 6.41
C ALA A 30 2.46 -44.16 4.88
N LEU A 31 3.35 -43.49 4.14
CA LEU A 31 3.27 -43.31 2.68
C LEU A 31 4.17 -44.28 1.88
N GLY A 32 4.92 -45.16 2.55
CA GLY A 32 5.80 -46.13 1.89
C GLY A 32 7.13 -45.52 1.41
N THR A 33 7.98 -46.38 0.85
CA THR A 33 9.30 -46.02 0.29
C THR A 33 9.15 -44.89 -0.73
N PRO A 34 9.98 -43.83 -0.67
CA PRO A 34 9.91 -42.75 -1.65
C PRO A 34 9.95 -43.33 -3.05
N THR A 35 8.97 -42.94 -3.88
CA THR A 35 8.94 -43.31 -5.29
C THR A 35 10.09 -42.61 -6.00
N VAL A 36 10.61 -43.22 -7.08
CA VAL A 36 11.68 -42.66 -7.92
C VAL A 36 11.38 -41.21 -8.36
N GLN A 37 10.08 -40.85 -8.49
CA GLN A 37 9.63 -39.48 -8.74
C GLN A 37 9.85 -38.52 -7.57
N CYS A 38 9.64 -38.95 -6.31
CA CYS A 38 9.95 -38.14 -5.13
C CYS A 38 11.45 -37.89 -5.02
N ASP A 39 12.28 -38.90 -5.29
CA ASP A 39 13.74 -38.75 -5.26
C ASP A 39 14.23 -37.82 -6.39
N ALA A 40 13.65 -37.96 -7.59
CA ALA A 40 13.93 -37.04 -8.70
C ALA A 40 13.53 -35.59 -8.37
N LEU A 41 12.34 -35.37 -7.79
CA LEU A 41 11.87 -34.05 -7.37
C LEU A 41 12.68 -33.46 -6.21
N SER A 42 13.19 -34.30 -5.30
CA SER A 42 14.09 -33.83 -4.24
C SER A 42 15.48 -33.46 -4.76
N ASN A 43 15.95 -34.13 -5.82
CA ASN A 43 17.23 -33.85 -6.45
C ASN A 43 17.19 -32.61 -7.37
N ASP A 44 16.01 -32.21 -7.86
CA ASP A 44 15.78 -30.97 -8.61
C ASP A 44 15.57 -29.74 -7.72
N ARG A 45 15.69 -29.91 -6.39
CA ARG A 45 15.50 -28.83 -5.44
C ARG A 45 16.74 -27.95 -5.41
N ILE A 46 16.66 -26.81 -6.10
CA ILE A 46 17.68 -25.75 -5.99
C ILE A 46 17.63 -25.21 -4.57
N GLU A 47 18.59 -25.61 -3.73
CA GLU A 47 18.79 -25.05 -2.41
C GLU A 47 19.37 -23.64 -2.55
N CYS A 48 18.49 -22.64 -2.69
CA CYS A 48 18.88 -21.24 -2.61
C CYS A 48 19.19 -20.88 -1.16
N SER A 49 20.31 -20.22 -0.92
CA SER A 49 20.61 -19.68 0.40
C SER A 49 19.60 -18.59 0.77
N GLN A 50 19.48 -18.28 2.07
CA GLN A 50 18.61 -17.18 2.52
C GLN A 50 18.99 -15.85 1.87
N GLU A 51 20.28 -15.62 1.63
CA GLU A 51 20.79 -14.43 0.97
C GLU A 51 20.35 -14.37 -0.50
N ASP A 52 20.38 -15.50 -1.21
CA ASP A 52 19.93 -15.59 -2.61
C ASP A 52 18.42 -15.36 -2.73
N LEU A 53 17.63 -15.91 -1.80
CA LEU A 53 16.19 -15.68 -1.75
C LEU A 53 15.86 -14.21 -1.47
N LEU A 54 16.61 -13.56 -0.58
CA LEU A 54 16.45 -12.13 -0.30
C LEU A 54 16.83 -11.27 -1.52
N ALA A 55 17.94 -11.60 -2.18
CA ALA A 55 18.37 -10.89 -3.38
C ALA A 55 17.37 -11.06 -4.55
N ALA A 56 16.81 -12.26 -4.72
CA ALA A 56 15.76 -12.51 -5.71
C ALA A 56 14.46 -11.75 -5.38
N ALA A 57 14.08 -11.71 -4.10
CA ALA A 57 12.91 -10.95 -3.66
C ALA A 57 13.10 -9.43 -3.84
N GLN A 58 14.29 -8.90 -3.57
CA GLN A 58 14.63 -7.49 -3.80
C GLN A 58 14.55 -7.14 -5.29
N ARG A 59 15.15 -7.96 -6.14
CA ARG A 59 15.11 -7.78 -7.60
C ARG A 59 13.68 -7.81 -8.14
N ARG A 60 12.88 -8.77 -7.70
CA ARG A 60 11.47 -8.85 -8.09
C ARG A 60 10.68 -7.63 -7.62
N ARG A 61 11.01 -7.09 -6.45
CA ARG A 61 10.40 -5.86 -5.93
C ARG A 61 10.76 -4.65 -6.79
N GLU A 62 12.03 -4.50 -7.17
CA GLU A 62 12.49 -3.43 -8.07
C GLU A 62 11.81 -3.52 -9.45
N GLU A 63 11.70 -4.73 -10.01
CA GLU A 63 10.98 -4.95 -11.28
C GLU A 63 9.51 -4.51 -11.17
N LEU A 64 8.83 -4.87 -10.08
CA LEU A 64 7.44 -4.49 -9.85
C LEU A 64 7.29 -2.98 -9.60
N GLU A 65 8.28 -2.33 -8.97
CA GLU A 65 8.28 -0.88 -8.75
C GLU A 65 8.49 -0.13 -10.07
N VAL A 66 9.40 -0.62 -10.93
CA VAL A 66 9.61 -0.09 -12.29
C VAL A 66 8.37 -0.33 -13.16
N ALA A 67 7.71 -1.47 -13.02
CA ALA A 67 6.43 -1.76 -13.70
C ALA A 67 5.25 -0.95 -13.12
N GLY A 68 5.44 -0.26 -11.99
CA GLY A 68 4.38 0.48 -11.29
C GLY A 68 3.33 -0.41 -10.63
N GLU A 69 3.59 -1.71 -10.48
CA GLU A 69 2.71 -2.68 -9.83
C GLU A 69 2.75 -2.58 -8.30
N ILE A 70 3.83 -2.02 -7.75
CA ILE A 70 3.95 -1.74 -6.32
C ILE A 70 4.34 -0.28 -6.09
N ASP A 71 3.73 0.33 -5.08
CA ASP A 71 3.98 1.71 -4.68
C ASP A 71 4.42 1.73 -3.21
N TRP A 72 5.74 1.69 -3.00
CA TRP A 72 6.28 1.69 -1.64
C TRP A 72 6.00 3.00 -0.88
N VAL A 73 5.81 4.11 -1.61
CA VAL A 73 5.47 5.42 -1.02
C VAL A 73 4.07 5.33 -0.41
N SER A 74 3.14 4.69 -1.12
CA SER A 74 1.80 4.37 -0.60
C SER A 74 1.87 3.44 0.61
N ASP A 75 2.62 2.34 0.52
CA ASP A 75 2.70 1.33 1.59
C ASP A 75 3.29 1.86 2.90
N ARG A 76 4.19 2.84 2.83
CA ARG A 76 4.90 3.38 4.00
C ARG A 76 4.29 4.66 4.56
N GLN A 77 3.11 5.08 4.09
CA GLN A 77 2.42 6.22 4.69
C GLN A 77 2.10 5.94 6.16
N PRO A 78 2.28 6.93 7.07
CA PRO A 78 2.05 6.76 8.50
C PRO A 78 0.58 6.52 8.88
N HIS A 79 -0.36 6.81 7.95
CA HIS A 79 -1.80 6.65 8.16
C HIS A 79 -2.42 5.75 7.07
N PRO A 80 -2.23 4.42 7.14
CA PRO A 80 -2.73 3.49 6.13
C PRO A 80 -4.26 3.25 6.22
N THR A 81 -4.91 3.65 7.31
CA THR A 81 -6.31 3.32 7.61
C THR A 81 -7.19 4.57 7.75
N GLY A 82 -7.81 4.96 6.63
CA GLY A 82 -9.14 5.60 6.61
C GLY A 82 -9.19 7.12 6.51
N GLN A 83 -8.36 7.87 7.23
CA GLN A 83 -8.39 9.33 7.19
C GLN A 83 -6.99 9.89 7.39
N GLY A 84 -6.51 10.65 6.40
CA GLY A 84 -5.20 11.30 6.48
C GLY A 84 -5.17 12.41 7.52
N PRO A 85 -3.99 13.01 7.75
CA PRO A 85 -3.88 14.14 8.64
C PRO A 85 -4.74 15.31 8.15
N THR A 86 -5.21 16.12 9.08
CA THR A 86 -5.86 17.39 8.73
C THR A 86 -4.86 18.25 7.96
N PRO A 87 -5.20 18.74 6.75
CA PRO A 87 -4.36 19.66 6.03
C PRO A 87 -4.43 21.03 6.69
N ASP A 88 -3.52 21.24 7.63
CA ASP A 88 -3.41 22.44 8.45
C ASP A 88 -1.96 22.97 8.46
N ILE A 89 -1.70 23.94 9.33
CA ILE A 89 -0.37 24.53 9.53
C ILE A 89 0.74 23.51 9.84
N MET A 90 0.44 22.29 10.29
CA MET A 90 1.44 21.24 10.55
C MET A 90 2.04 20.67 9.26
N LEU A 91 1.44 20.98 8.11
CA LEU A 91 1.98 20.64 6.79
C LEU A 91 2.88 21.73 6.21
N LEU A 92 2.95 22.92 6.83
CA LEU A 92 3.81 24.01 6.37
C LEU A 92 5.29 23.58 6.33
N GLY A 93 5.95 23.80 5.20
CA GLY A 93 7.33 23.40 4.93
C GLY A 93 7.53 21.91 4.63
N LYS A 94 6.46 21.10 4.57
CA LYS A 94 6.55 19.69 4.19
C LYS A 94 6.41 19.52 2.68
N LYS A 95 7.09 18.50 2.16
CA LYS A 95 6.93 18.03 0.78
C LYS A 95 5.83 16.98 0.68
N LEU A 96 4.88 17.24 -0.21
CA LEU A 96 3.74 16.37 -0.48
C LEU A 96 3.79 15.91 -1.94
N GLU A 97 3.31 14.70 -2.18
CA GLU A 97 2.93 14.26 -3.52
C GLU A 97 1.42 14.49 -3.69
N VAL A 98 1.02 15.19 -4.75
CA VAL A 98 -0.39 15.38 -5.12
C VAL A 98 -0.63 14.76 -6.48
N ARG A 99 -1.71 13.97 -6.57
CA ARG A 99 -2.13 13.32 -7.81
C ARG A 99 -2.90 14.30 -8.66
N TRP A 100 -2.30 14.67 -9.79
CA TRP A 100 -2.85 15.62 -10.74
C TRP A 100 -3.33 14.94 -12.01
N ARG A 101 -4.38 15.50 -12.61
CA ARG A 101 -4.92 15.04 -13.89
C ARG A 101 -4.27 15.82 -15.03
N TYR A 102 -3.63 15.11 -15.94
CA TYR A 102 -3.14 15.59 -17.22
C TYR A 102 -3.97 15.04 -18.36
N THR A 103 -3.87 15.66 -19.52
CA THR A 103 -4.47 15.13 -20.76
C THR A 103 -3.33 14.68 -21.66
N SER A 104 -3.33 13.39 -22.03
CA SER A 104 -2.34 12.88 -22.97
C SER A 104 -2.55 13.50 -24.35
N THR A 105 -1.50 14.06 -24.94
CA THR A 105 -1.54 14.60 -26.31
C THR A 105 -1.65 13.50 -27.35
N THR A 106 -1.15 12.29 -27.05
CA THR A 106 -1.19 11.14 -27.97
C THR A 106 -2.56 10.47 -28.01
N THR A 107 -3.19 10.26 -26.84
CA THR A 107 -4.45 9.50 -26.76
C THR A 107 -5.67 10.39 -26.52
N GLY A 108 -5.48 11.65 -26.12
CA GLY A 108 -6.55 12.55 -25.69
C GLY A 108 -7.21 12.15 -24.36
N LEU A 109 -6.75 11.06 -23.73
CA LEU A 109 -7.32 10.53 -22.51
C LEU A 109 -6.67 11.14 -21.26
N PRO A 110 -7.41 11.20 -20.14
CA PRO A 110 -6.85 11.68 -18.89
C PRO A 110 -5.82 10.69 -18.33
N VAL A 111 -4.65 11.20 -17.97
CA VAL A 111 -3.59 10.47 -17.27
C VAL A 111 -3.40 11.11 -15.91
N TYR A 112 -3.23 10.30 -14.86
CA TYR A 112 -3.03 10.80 -13.51
C TYR A 112 -1.60 10.55 -13.08
N MET A 113 -0.92 11.59 -12.59
CA MET A 113 0.48 11.52 -12.18
C MET A 113 0.63 12.10 -10.77
N TRP A 114 1.48 11.50 -9.96
CA TRP A 114 1.86 12.03 -8.65
C TRP A 114 2.96 13.06 -8.84
N CYS A 115 2.70 14.30 -8.44
CA CYS A 115 3.63 15.42 -8.56
C CYS A 115 4.11 15.83 -7.16
N GLU A 116 5.42 15.99 -6.98
CA GLU A 116 6.00 16.47 -5.72
C GLU A 116 5.94 18.00 -5.65
N GLY A 117 5.46 18.54 -4.54
CA GLY A 117 5.42 19.97 -4.26
C GLY A 117 5.65 20.28 -2.78
N GLU A 118 6.03 21.52 -2.48
CA GLU A 118 6.30 21.98 -1.13
C GLU A 118 5.19 22.91 -0.63
N VAL A 119 4.68 22.66 0.58
CA VAL A 119 3.67 23.52 1.18
C VAL A 119 4.32 24.78 1.75
N VAL A 120 3.95 25.94 1.22
CA VAL A 120 4.56 27.23 1.60
C VAL A 120 3.62 28.17 2.35
N ALA A 121 2.31 27.91 2.39
CA ALA A 121 1.35 28.71 3.15
C ALA A 121 0.08 27.95 3.52
N ASP A 122 -0.56 28.34 4.63
CA ASP A 122 -1.87 27.87 5.08
C ASP A 122 -2.96 28.90 4.72
N GLY A 123 -4.01 28.48 4.02
CA GLY A 123 -5.06 29.36 3.53
C GLY A 123 -5.93 29.95 4.64
N GLU A 124 -6.01 29.30 5.80
CA GLU A 124 -6.79 29.79 6.94
C GLU A 124 -6.06 30.92 7.69
N LYS A 125 -4.73 30.99 7.58
CA LYS A 125 -3.90 31.93 8.36
C LYS A 125 -3.13 32.93 7.49
N ASP A 126 -2.77 32.55 6.28
CA ASP A 126 -1.89 33.32 5.41
C ASP A 126 -2.61 33.90 4.18
N LYS A 127 -2.34 35.18 3.92
CA LYS A 127 -2.68 35.83 2.65
C LYS A 127 -1.46 35.88 1.74
N ALA A 128 -0.87 34.72 1.46
CA ALA A 128 0.46 34.62 0.87
C ALA A 128 0.57 35.16 -0.58
N SER A 129 -0.54 35.45 -1.27
CA SER A 129 -0.52 35.96 -2.65
C SER A 129 -1.36 37.23 -2.79
N ALA A 130 -0.95 38.15 -3.68
CA ALA A 130 -1.69 39.39 -3.96
C ALA A 130 -3.14 39.14 -4.44
N ARG A 131 -3.42 37.96 -5.01
CA ARG A 131 -4.77 37.52 -5.42
C ARG A 131 -5.59 36.98 -4.25
N CYS A 132 -4.96 36.56 -3.15
CA CYS A 132 -5.61 36.03 -1.95
C CYS A 132 -5.97 37.17 -0.98
N LYS A 133 -7.00 37.95 -1.33
CA LYS A 133 -7.47 39.08 -0.50
C LYS A 133 -8.22 38.63 0.77
N LYS A 134 -8.75 37.40 0.76
CA LYS A 134 -9.54 36.78 1.83
C LYS A 134 -8.88 35.48 2.26
N LEU A 135 -9.03 35.11 3.54
CA LEU A 135 -8.63 33.78 4.02
C LEU A 135 -9.45 32.72 3.29
N LEU A 136 -8.78 31.62 2.95
CA LEU A 136 -9.35 30.47 2.26
C LEU A 136 -9.90 29.47 3.29
N PRO A 137 -10.84 28.59 2.87
CA PRO A 137 -11.38 27.58 3.78
C PRO A 137 -10.31 26.63 4.29
N ALA A 138 -10.54 26.05 5.48
CA ALA A 138 -9.69 25.04 6.09
C ALA A 138 -9.36 23.91 5.09
N GLY A 139 -8.08 23.51 5.04
CA GLY A 139 -7.56 22.55 4.06
C GLY A 139 -7.03 23.15 2.75
N ALA A 140 -7.16 24.47 2.55
CA ALA A 140 -6.48 25.16 1.47
C ALA A 140 -5.01 25.38 1.82
N LEU A 141 -4.11 24.78 1.04
CA LEU A 141 -2.66 24.93 1.19
C LEU A 141 -2.07 25.52 -0.09
N ARG A 142 -1.10 26.42 0.05
CA ARG A 142 -0.35 26.92 -1.09
C ARG A 142 0.84 26.01 -1.33
N ILE A 143 0.87 25.37 -2.49
CA ILE A 143 1.92 24.44 -2.88
C ILE A 143 2.79 25.12 -3.93
N LYS A 144 4.10 25.09 -3.68
CA LYS A 144 5.16 25.46 -4.62
C LYS A 144 5.54 24.22 -5.42
N TRP A 145 5.49 24.34 -6.74
CA TRP A 145 5.95 23.35 -7.70
C TRP A 145 7.29 23.80 -8.24
N ALA A 146 8.29 22.92 -8.21
CA ALA A 146 9.59 23.23 -8.77
C ALA A 146 9.48 23.44 -10.28
N ALA A 147 10.41 24.22 -10.85
CA ALA A 147 10.52 24.33 -12.30
C ALA A 147 10.80 22.94 -12.89
N ASP A 148 10.11 22.62 -13.98
CA ASP A 148 10.31 21.39 -14.74
C ASP A 148 11.03 21.73 -16.05
N ALA A 149 12.33 21.46 -16.08
CA ALA A 149 13.15 21.75 -17.24
C ALA A 149 12.80 20.87 -18.45
N ASP A 150 12.28 19.67 -18.21
CA ASP A 150 11.93 18.73 -19.28
C ASP A 150 10.67 19.18 -20.02
N PHE A 151 9.81 19.96 -19.36
CA PHE A 151 8.56 20.49 -19.90
C PHE A 151 8.55 22.03 -20.05
N GLU A 152 9.70 22.69 -19.85
CA GLU A 152 9.84 24.16 -19.89
C GLU A 152 8.85 24.90 -18.96
N GLU A 153 8.49 24.29 -17.82
CA GLU A 153 7.57 24.88 -16.85
C GLU A 153 8.35 25.69 -15.81
N GLU A 154 7.96 26.95 -15.61
CA GLU A 154 8.51 27.79 -14.55
C GLU A 154 8.04 27.35 -13.16
N GLU A 155 8.81 27.73 -12.14
CA GLU A 155 8.39 27.58 -10.75
C GLU A 155 7.02 28.22 -10.54
N SER A 156 6.06 27.42 -10.07
CA SER A 156 4.67 27.85 -9.95
C SER A 156 4.13 27.66 -8.54
N TYR A 157 3.08 28.41 -8.21
CA TYR A 157 2.45 28.36 -6.91
C TYR A 157 0.94 28.25 -7.05
N VAL A 158 0.38 27.18 -6.50
CA VAL A 158 -1.06 26.89 -6.64
C VAL A 158 -1.68 26.71 -5.26
N TRP A 159 -2.85 27.33 -5.06
CA TRP A 159 -3.69 27.04 -3.91
C TRP A 159 -4.49 25.77 -4.16
N SER A 160 -4.26 24.76 -3.34
CA SER A 160 -4.84 23.43 -3.45
C SER A 160 -5.67 23.12 -2.21
N ILE A 161 -6.94 22.74 -2.41
CA ILE A 161 -7.81 22.32 -1.31
C ILE A 161 -7.65 20.81 -1.12
N LEU A 162 -6.82 20.42 -0.15
CA LEU A 162 -6.62 19.03 0.20
C LEU A 162 -7.66 18.58 1.21
N ARG A 163 -8.07 17.32 1.13
CA ARG A 163 -9.06 16.74 2.06
C ARG A 163 -8.47 15.52 2.75
N PRO A 164 -8.62 15.36 4.08
CA PRO A 164 -8.17 14.16 4.80
C PRO A 164 -8.67 12.86 4.17
N CYS A 165 -9.89 12.87 3.63
CA CYS A 165 -10.49 11.69 2.99
C CYS A 165 -9.86 11.29 1.65
N ASN A 166 -9.02 12.15 1.04
CA ASN A 166 -8.29 11.87 -0.21
C ASN A 166 -6.83 11.48 0.05
N PHE A 167 -6.44 11.35 1.32
CA PHE A 167 -5.08 10.97 1.67
C PHE A 167 -4.75 9.56 1.18
N ASN A 168 -3.62 9.43 0.49
CA ASN A 168 -3.11 8.20 -0.11
C ASN A 168 -4.14 7.45 -0.98
N LYS A 169 -5.02 8.19 -1.68
CA LYS A 169 -6.00 7.62 -2.60
C LYS A 169 -5.66 7.93 -4.04
N ASP A 170 -5.90 6.95 -4.91
CA ASP A 170 -5.81 7.11 -6.37
C ASP A 170 -7.04 7.83 -6.94
N VAL A 171 -7.21 9.09 -6.54
CA VAL A 171 -8.21 10.01 -7.08
C VAL A 171 -7.55 11.32 -7.51
N ASN A 172 -8.23 12.13 -8.32
CA ASN A 172 -7.76 13.50 -8.59
C ASN A 172 -7.67 14.28 -7.28
N MET A 173 -6.60 15.05 -7.07
CA MET A 173 -6.31 15.72 -5.79
C MET A 173 -6.16 14.73 -4.62
N GLY A 174 -5.85 13.45 -4.91
CA GLY A 174 -5.25 12.55 -3.95
C GLY A 174 -3.92 13.13 -3.48
N TRP A 175 -3.58 12.99 -2.21
CA TRP A 175 -2.34 13.57 -1.68
C TRP A 175 -1.71 12.66 -0.64
N ARG A 176 -0.40 12.73 -0.50
CA ARG A 176 0.36 11.93 0.47
C ARG A 176 1.68 12.60 0.80
N PHE A 177 2.38 12.10 1.83
CA PHE A 177 3.74 12.59 2.09
C PHE A 177 4.68 12.13 0.98
N ALA A 178 5.54 13.04 0.51
CA ALA A 178 6.57 12.70 -0.45
C ALA A 178 7.57 11.70 0.15
N ALA A 179 8.22 10.92 -0.72
CA ALA A 179 9.21 9.92 -0.34
C ALA A 179 10.26 10.44 0.68
N CYS A 180 10.72 11.69 0.53
CA CYS A 180 11.69 12.30 1.44
C CYS A 180 11.14 12.53 2.86
N GLU A 181 9.86 12.88 3.02
CA GLU A 181 9.22 13.08 4.32
C GLU A 181 9.01 11.75 5.05
N ILE A 182 8.66 10.69 4.32
CA ILE A 182 8.58 9.33 4.88
C ILE A 182 9.94 8.91 5.44
N ARG A 183 11.03 9.15 4.70
CA ARG A 183 12.41 8.85 5.13
C ARG A 183 12.80 9.64 6.39
N LYS A 184 12.47 10.94 6.45
CA LYS A 184 12.72 11.78 7.65
C LYS A 184 12.00 11.23 8.88
N THR A 185 10.74 10.84 8.72
CA THR A 185 9.91 10.31 9.82
C THR A 185 10.43 8.97 10.34
N ALA A 186 10.87 8.09 9.44
CA ALA A 186 11.50 6.81 9.79
C ALA A 186 12.82 7.01 10.55
N ALA A 187 13.66 7.97 10.13
CA ALA A 187 14.93 8.28 10.80
C ALA A 187 14.74 8.81 12.24
N VAL A 188 13.73 9.67 12.46
CA VAL A 188 13.39 10.16 13.81
C VAL A 188 12.97 9.02 14.73
N THR A 189 12.15 8.10 14.21
CA THR A 189 11.67 6.94 14.97
C THR A 189 12.81 6.00 15.36
N GLY A 190 13.75 5.75 14.43
CA GLY A 190 14.95 4.95 14.69
C GLY A 190 15.85 5.54 15.79
N LYS A 191 16.10 6.86 15.77
CA LYS A 191 16.89 7.56 16.80
C LYS A 191 16.25 7.51 18.19
N ARG A 192 14.92 7.58 18.27
CA ARG A 192 14.19 7.48 19.55
C ARG A 192 14.31 6.08 20.16
N LYS A 193 14.30 5.03 19.32
CA LYS A 193 14.47 3.64 19.78
C LYS A 193 15.89 3.38 20.31
N GLN A 194 16.91 3.95 19.69
CA GLN A 194 18.31 3.83 20.13
C GLN A 194 18.62 4.60 21.42
N ARG A 195 17.91 5.70 21.72
CA ARG A 195 18.10 6.45 22.97
C ARG A 195 17.40 5.83 24.19
N ASN A 196 16.44 4.93 23.95
CA ASN A 196 15.64 4.29 24.99
C ASN A 196 16.01 2.80 25.18
N ALA A 197 17.08 2.34 24.54
CA ALA A 197 17.68 1.01 24.69
C ALA A 197 19.03 1.15 25.40
#